data_AF-A0A1V5P4Q8-F1
#
_entry.id   AF-A0A1V5P4Q8-F1
#
_cell.length_a   1.000
_cell.length_b   1.000
_cell.length_c   1.000
_cell.angle_alpha   90.00
_cell.angle_beta   90.00
_cell.angle_gamma   90.00
#
_symmetry.space_group_name_H-M   'P 1'
#
loop_
_entity.id
_entity.type
_entity.pdbx_description
1 polymer ?
#
loop_
_entity_poly.entity_id
_entity_poly.type
_entity_poly.pdbx_seq_one_letter_code
_entity_poly.pdbx_strand_id
1 'polypeptide(L)'
;MNTGVSQPDIAVNPAFIFALLFLPLFDITRVFIIRMLNGSSPFHADRNHLHHLILSHGFGHRSTALMMASFSLMFVMLQVLMPGLSANLFIVISVAMALAILNTRVIGWLATIHHKIFGNSNARNIRVRSN
;
A
#
# COMPACT_ATOMS: atom_id res chain seq x y z
N MET A 1 21.11 10.46 47.81
CA MET A 1 21.83 10.58 46.52
C MET A 1 20.87 10.16 45.42
N ASN A 2 20.36 11.11 44.62
CA ASN A 2 19.61 10.77 43.40
C ASN A 2 20.59 10.13 42.43
N THR A 3 20.46 8.83 42.19
CA THR A 3 21.15 8.19 41.06
C THR A 3 20.50 8.73 39.79
N GLY A 4 21.11 9.75 39.20
CA GLY A 4 20.71 10.38 37.94
C GLY A 4 20.88 9.43 36.77
N VAL A 5 20.13 8.33 36.78
CA VAL A 5 19.90 7.50 35.60
C VAL A 5 19.06 8.37 34.68
N SER A 6 19.71 9.07 33.76
CA SER A 6 19.04 9.63 32.60
C SER A 6 18.36 8.46 31.91
N GLN A 7 17.04 8.36 32.07
CA GLN A 7 16.23 7.47 31.25
C GLN A 7 16.62 7.78 29.80
N PRO A 8 16.90 6.79 28.95
CA PRO A 8 17.05 7.07 27.54
C PRO A 8 15.73 7.71 27.11
N ASP A 9 15.73 9.02 26.86
CA ASP A 9 14.64 9.68 26.16
C ASP A 9 14.62 9.05 24.78
N ILE A 10 13.87 7.96 24.65
CA ILE A 10 13.56 7.33 23.37
C ILE A 10 12.63 8.32 22.69
N ALA A 11 13.20 9.39 22.14
CA ALA A 11 12.51 10.39 21.38
C ALA A 11 11.99 9.67 20.13
N VAL A 12 10.77 9.14 20.23
CA VAL A 12 10.13 8.44 19.13
C VAL A 12 9.87 9.49 18.07
N ASN A 13 10.64 9.46 16.99
CA ASN A 13 10.48 10.41 15.90
C ASN A 13 9.04 10.27 15.38
N PRO A 14 8.20 11.32 15.44
CA PRO A 14 6.82 11.25 14.95
C PRO A 14 6.73 10.76 13.50
N ALA A 15 7.72 11.09 12.66
CA ALA A 15 7.78 10.62 11.28
C ALA A 15 7.90 9.09 11.16
N PHE A 16 8.50 8.42 12.14
CA PHE A 16 8.58 6.95 12.17
C PHE A 16 7.21 6.31 12.43
N ILE A 17 6.44 6.87 13.37
CA ILE A 17 5.06 6.41 13.65
C ILE A 17 4.19 6.65 12.41
N PHE A 18 4.33 7.80 11.76
CA PHE A 18 3.65 8.10 10.51
C PHE A 18 4.02 7.09 9.42
N ALA A 19 5.31 6.79 9.21
CA ALA A 19 5.75 5.82 8.20
C ALA A 19 5.11 4.44 8.39
N LEU A 20 4.96 3.99 9.64
CA LEU A 20 4.34 2.71 9.98
C LEU A 20 2.84 2.68 9.62
N LEU A 21 2.13 3.77 9.92
CA LEU A 21 0.68 3.88 9.73
C LEU A 21 0.28 4.47 8.38
N PHE A 22 1.26 4.91 7.57
CA PHE A 22 1.00 5.66 6.36
C PHE A 22 0.17 4.85 5.36
N LEU A 23 0.51 3.57 5.12
CA LEU A 23 -0.20 2.74 4.16
C LEU A 23 -1.70 2.54 4.52
N PRO A 24 -2.07 2.10 5.75
CA PRO A 24 -3.49 1.98 6.11
C PRO A 24 -4.21 3.34 6.17
N LEU A 25 -3.56 4.41 6.65
CA LEU A 25 -4.15 5.75 6.66
C LEU A 25 -4.43 6.26 5.24
N PHE A 26 -3.49 6.04 4.32
CA PHE A 26 -3.64 6.42 2.92
C PHE A 26 -4.75 5.61 2.24
N ASP A 27 -4.83 4.29 2.48
CA ASP A 27 -5.88 3.42 1.93
C ASP A 27 -7.29 3.90 2.32
N ILE A 28 -7.49 4.16 3.62
CA ILE A 28 -8.78 4.62 4.14
C ILE A 28 -9.12 5.99 3.56
N THR A 29 -8.17 6.94 3.57
CA THR A 29 -8.37 8.29 3.05
C THR A 29 -8.71 8.27 1.55
N ARG A 30 -8.03 7.42 0.77
CA ARG A 30 -8.28 7.26 -0.66
C ARG A 30 -9.67 6.71 -0.94
N VAL A 31 -10.06 5.61 -0.28
CA VAL A 31 -11.39 5.01 -0.45
C VAL A 31 -12.46 6.01 -0.03
N PHE A 32 -12.26 6.73 1.07
CA PHE A 32 -13.15 7.79 1.54
C PHE A 32 -13.35 8.89 0.48
N ILE A 33 -12.27 9.42 -0.10
CA ILE A 33 -12.33 10.44 -1.17
C ILE A 33 -13.07 9.92 -2.41
N ILE A 34 -12.72 8.73 -2.90
CA ILE A 34 -13.34 8.17 -4.11
C ILE A 34 -14.84 7.95 -3.91
N ARG A 35 -15.27 7.49 -2.73
CA ARG A 35 -16.70 7.30 -2.42
C ARG A 35 -17.46 8.61 -2.38
N MET A 36 -16.88 9.64 -1.75
CA MET A 36 -17.48 10.98 -1.74
C MET A 36 -17.64 11.54 -3.16
N LEU A 37 -16.62 11.41 -4.00
CA LEU A 37 -16.68 11.85 -5.41
C LEU A 37 -17.74 11.07 -6.21
N ASN A 38 -17.97 9.81 -5.88
CA ASN A 38 -18.99 8.97 -6.49
C ASN A 38 -20.39 9.14 -5.84
N GLY A 39 -20.58 10.16 -4.98
CA GLY A 39 -21.87 10.45 -4.32
C GLY A 39 -22.34 9.36 -3.35
N SER A 40 -21.46 8.42 -2.98
CA SER A 40 -21.77 7.32 -2.08
C SER A 40 -21.39 7.66 -0.64
N SER A 41 -22.20 7.21 0.33
CA SER A 41 -21.90 7.46 1.74
C SER A 41 -20.54 6.86 2.14
N PRO A 42 -19.66 7.67 2.76
CA PRO A 42 -18.33 7.23 3.17
C PRO A 42 -18.32 6.32 4.41
N PHE A 43 -19.43 6.27 5.15
CA PHE A 43 -19.57 5.46 6.38
C PHE A 43 -20.26 4.11 6.16
N HIS A 44 -20.63 3.79 4.92
CA HIS A 44 -21.11 2.46 4.58
C HIS A 44 -19.93 1.47 4.57
N ALA A 45 -20.09 0.32 5.25
CA ALA A 45 -19.08 -0.73 5.31
C ALA A 45 -18.66 -1.12 3.89
N ASP A 46 -17.41 -0.80 3.54
CA ASP A 46 -16.87 -1.00 2.20
C ASP A 46 -15.94 -2.22 2.17
N ARG A 47 -15.96 -2.94 1.05
CA ARG A 47 -15.03 -4.04 0.75
C ARG A 47 -13.99 -3.63 -0.29
N ASN A 48 -13.92 -2.35 -0.68
CA ASN A 48 -13.06 -1.87 -1.77
C ASN A 48 -11.66 -1.43 -1.33
N HIS A 49 -11.13 -2.01 -0.25
CA HIS A 49 -9.75 -1.80 0.18
C HIS A 49 -8.75 -2.28 -0.87
N LEU A 50 -7.52 -1.74 -0.81
CA LEU A 50 -6.42 -2.15 -1.71
C LEU A 50 -6.27 -3.67 -1.85
N HIS A 51 -6.52 -4.43 -0.79
CA HIS A 51 -6.51 -5.90 -0.83
C HIS A 51 -7.47 -6.48 -1.87
N HIS A 52 -8.71 -6.00 -1.88
CA HIS A 52 -9.73 -6.45 -2.85
C HIS A 52 -9.46 -5.89 -4.25
N LEU A 53 -8.90 -4.68 -4.36
CA LEU A 53 -8.48 -4.13 -5.64
C LEU A 53 -7.37 -4.97 -6.29
N ILE A 54 -6.39 -5.42 -5.51
CA ILE A 54 -5.30 -6.25 -6.02
C ILE A 54 -5.83 -7.67 -6.34
N LEU A 55 -6.69 -8.22 -5.48
CA LEU A 55 -7.34 -9.52 -5.71
C LEU A 55 -8.20 -9.52 -6.98
N SER A 56 -8.91 -8.43 -7.28
CA SER A 56 -9.74 -8.30 -8.49
C SER A 56 -8.92 -8.21 -9.78
N HIS A 57 -7.62 -7.90 -9.70
CA HIS A 57 -6.69 -7.93 -10.82
C HIS A 57 -6.05 -9.32 -11.05
N GLY A 58 -6.51 -10.36 -10.34
CA GLY A 58 -6.07 -11.75 -10.53
C GLY A 58 -4.86 -12.17 -9.69
N PHE A 59 -4.43 -11.34 -8.74
CA PHE A 59 -3.41 -11.72 -7.77
C PHE A 59 -3.99 -12.65 -6.71
N GLY A 60 -3.23 -13.65 -6.28
CA GLY A 60 -3.65 -14.55 -5.19
C GLY A 60 -3.66 -13.84 -3.83
N HIS A 61 -4.42 -14.38 -2.86
CA HIS A 61 -4.53 -13.81 -1.52
C HIS A 61 -3.16 -13.59 -0.84
N ARG A 62 -2.23 -14.54 -1.02
CA ARG A 62 -0.86 -14.49 -0.46
C ARG A 62 0.01 -13.42 -1.14
N SER A 63 -0.08 -13.27 -2.46
CA SER A 63 0.70 -12.27 -3.19
C SER A 63 0.23 -10.86 -2.87
N THR A 64 -1.08 -10.66 -2.69
CA THR A 64 -1.63 -9.37 -2.24
C THR A 64 -1.10 -8.97 -0.86
N ALA A 65 -1.12 -9.90 0.09
CA ALA A 65 -0.61 -9.64 1.44
C ALA A 65 0.89 -9.30 1.43
N LEU A 66 1.70 -10.05 0.68
CA LEU A 66 3.13 -9.78 0.53
C LEU A 66 3.39 -8.42 -0.13
N MET A 67 2.60 -8.04 -1.12
CA MET A 67 2.72 -6.76 -1.80
C MET A 67 2.41 -5.59 -0.86
N MET A 68 1.31 -5.67 -0.08
CA MET A 68 0.99 -4.66 0.94
C MET A 68 2.06 -4.56 2.03
N ALA A 69 2.59 -5.70 2.48
CA ALA A 69 3.68 -5.74 3.46
C ALA A 69 4.97 -5.11 2.89
N SER A 70 5.31 -5.40 1.64
CA SER A 70 6.49 -4.82 0.97
C SER A 70 6.41 -3.30 0.83
N PHE A 71 5.23 -2.76 0.49
CA PHE A 71 5.03 -1.31 0.45
C PHE A 71 5.15 -0.68 1.84
N SER A 72 4.56 -1.27 2.87
CA SER A 72 4.70 -0.79 4.25
C SER A 72 6.17 -0.76 4.68
N LEU A 73 6.90 -1.83 4.40
CA LEU A 73 8.32 -1.94 4.72
C LEU A 73 9.16 -0.90 3.96
N MET A 74 8.83 -0.63 2.69
CA MET A 74 9.51 0.37 1.87
C MET A 74 9.43 1.78 2.49
N PHE A 75 8.25 2.21 2.96
CA PHE A 75 8.11 3.53 3.60
C PHE A 75 8.86 3.61 4.93
N VAL A 76 8.86 2.54 5.73
CA VAL A 76 9.65 2.47 6.97
C VAL A 76 11.16 2.54 6.66
N MET A 77 11.63 1.79 5.68
CA MET A 77 13.02 1.82 5.24
C MET A 77 13.44 3.20 4.74
N LEU A 78 12.57 3.88 3.98
CA LEU A 78 12.84 5.24 3.51
C LEU A 78 13.07 6.21 4.68
N GLN A 79 12.25 6.14 5.73
CA GLN A 79 12.41 6.96 6.92
C GLN A 79 13.70 6.64 7.70
N VAL A 80 14.05 5.36 7.82
CA VAL A 80 15.27 4.91 8.51
C VAL A 80 16.53 5.33 7.75
N LEU A 81 16.51 5.25 6.42
CA LEU A 81 17.64 5.65 5.55
C LEU A 81 17.81 7.16 5.46
N MET A 82 16.76 7.94 5.69
CA MET A 82 16.80 9.41 5.60
C MET A 82 16.41 10.10 6.92
N PRO A 83 17.16 9.89 8.01
CA PRO A 83 16.81 10.42 9.33
C PRO A 83 16.88 11.96 9.42
N GLY A 84 17.58 12.61 8.49
CA GLY A 84 17.73 14.06 8.43
C GLY A 84 16.60 14.80 7.71
N LEU A 85 15.62 14.09 7.13
CA LEU A 85 14.47 14.76 6.53
C LEU A 85 13.55 15.34 7.60
N SER A 86 13.06 16.55 7.36
CA SER A 86 11.96 17.10 8.16
C SER A 86 10.71 16.24 7.97
N ALA A 87 9.93 16.06 9.03
CA ALA A 87 8.71 15.24 9.00
C ALA A 87 7.74 15.69 7.89
N ASN A 88 7.64 17.01 7.67
CA ASN A 88 6.80 17.59 6.62
C ASN A 88 7.23 17.11 5.21
N LEU A 89 8.53 17.15 4.93
CA LEU A 89 9.04 16.74 3.62
C LEU A 89 8.89 15.23 3.40
N PHE A 90 9.10 14.43 4.45
CA PHE A 90 8.86 12.99 4.40
C PHE A 90 7.40 12.66 4.08
N ILE A 91 6.44 13.36 4.69
CA ILE A 91 5.01 13.19 4.42
C ILE A 91 4.71 13.54 2.95
N VAL A 92 5.20 14.67 2.45
CA VAL A 92 4.97 15.11 1.06
C VAL A 92 5.48 14.08 0.05
N ILE A 93 6.72 13.58 0.24
CA ILE A 93 7.31 12.56 -0.62
C ILE A 93 6.51 11.25 -0.54
N SER A 94 6.11 10.84 0.66
CA SER A 94 5.34 9.61 0.87
C SER A 94 3.98 9.67 0.17
N VAL A 95 3.28 10.80 0.27
CA VAL A 95 1.99 11.05 -0.43
C VAL A 95 2.18 11.06 -1.95
N ALA A 96 3.19 11.76 -2.46
CA ALA A 96 3.48 11.79 -3.89
C ALA A 96 3.77 10.39 -4.44
N MET A 97 4.60 9.61 -3.73
CA MET A 97 4.94 8.24 -4.11
C MET A 97 3.73 7.30 -4.04
N ALA A 98 2.90 7.41 -2.99
CA ALA A 98 1.67 6.63 -2.88
C ALA A 98 0.69 6.93 -4.02
N LEU A 99 0.50 8.21 -4.37
CA LEU A 99 -0.34 8.60 -5.51
C LEU A 99 0.19 8.05 -6.83
N ALA A 100 1.51 8.07 -7.04
CA ALA A 100 2.13 7.51 -8.24
C ALA A 100 1.92 5.99 -8.35
N ILE A 101 2.13 5.25 -7.26
CA ILE A 101 1.98 3.78 -7.21
C ILE A 101 0.50 3.37 -7.35
N LEU A 102 -0.41 4.12 -6.74
CA LEU A 102 -1.85 3.79 -6.66
C LEU A 102 -2.68 4.35 -7.81
N ASN A 103 -2.05 5.09 -8.72
CA ASN A 103 -2.64 5.41 -10.00
C ASN A 103 -2.92 4.08 -10.72
N THR A 104 -4.18 3.82 -11.07
CA THR A 104 -4.69 2.52 -11.58
C THR A 104 -3.91 2.00 -12.79
N ARG A 105 -3.18 2.87 -13.48
CA ARG A 105 -2.24 2.55 -14.56
C ARG A 105 -1.07 1.66 -14.11
N VAL A 106 -0.53 1.86 -12.91
CA VAL A 106 0.60 1.06 -12.38
C VAL A 106 0.13 -0.32 -11.90
N ILE A 107 -1.01 -0.38 -11.21
CA ILE A 107 -1.62 -1.66 -10.78
C ILE A 107 -2.02 -2.50 -12.01
N GLY A 108 -2.60 -1.89 -13.04
CA GLY A 108 -2.87 -2.54 -14.32
C GLY A 108 -1.60 -3.03 -15.02
N TRP A 109 -0.53 -2.24 -15.01
CA TRP A 109 0.77 -2.66 -15.57
C TRP A 109 1.37 -3.85 -14.80
N LEU A 110 1.36 -3.83 -13.46
CA LEU A 110 1.83 -4.95 -12.65
C LEU A 110 0.98 -6.22 -12.85
N ALA A 111 -0.33 -6.07 -13.04
CA ALA A 111 -1.21 -7.19 -13.38
C ALA A 111 -0.85 -7.82 -14.73
N THR A 112 -0.54 -7.00 -15.75
CA THR A 112 -0.06 -7.51 -17.05
C THR A 112 1.29 -8.22 -16.95
N ILE A 113 2.21 -7.72 -16.11
CA ILE A 113 3.50 -8.38 -15.86
C ILE A 113 3.32 -9.70 -15.13
N HIS A 114 2.49 -9.75 -14.07
CA HIS A 114 2.19 -10.98 -13.37
C HIS A 114 1.58 -12.01 -14.33
N HIS A 115 0.64 -11.60 -15.18
CA HIS A 115 0.10 -12.48 -16.22
C HIS A 115 1.16 -12.89 -17.26
N LYS A 116 2.17 -12.07 -17.56
CA LYS A 116 3.24 -12.43 -18.50
C LYS A 116 4.27 -13.40 -17.87
N ILE A 117 4.52 -13.29 -16.58
CA ILE A 117 5.49 -14.11 -15.83
C ILE A 117 4.87 -15.42 -15.34
N PHE A 118 3.64 -15.38 -14.82
CA PHE A 118 2.92 -16.50 -14.21
C PHE A 118 1.68 -16.97 -15.00
N GLY A 119 1.29 -16.26 -16.07
CA GLY A 119 0.17 -16.68 -16.92
C GLY A 119 0.53 -17.91 -17.74
N ASN A 120 0.30 -19.06 -17.14
CA ASN A 120 0.44 -20.36 -17.76
C ASN A 120 -0.81 -20.70 -18.60
N SER A 121 -0.59 -20.83 -19.91
CA SER A 121 -1.07 -21.83 -20.90
C SER A 121 -2.52 -22.37 -20.94
N ASN A 122 -3.42 -22.06 -20.00
CA ASN A 122 -4.72 -22.75 -19.91
C ASN A 122 -5.81 -22.25 -20.87
N ALA A 123 -5.58 -21.17 -21.62
CA ALA A 123 -6.51 -20.71 -22.65
C ALA A 123 -6.61 -21.66 -23.87
N ARG A 124 -5.72 -22.64 -24.01
CA ARG A 124 -5.76 -23.62 -25.11
C ARG A 124 -6.68 -24.82 -24.88
N ASN A 125 -7.11 -25.10 -23.64
CA ASN A 125 -7.92 -26.29 -23.35
C ASN A 125 -9.44 -26.09 -23.42
N ILE A 126 -9.91 -24.84 -23.50
CA ILE A 126 -11.37 -24.55 -23.57
C ILE A 126 -11.88 -24.68 -25.02
N ARG A 127 -11.00 -24.55 -26.02
CA ARG A 127 -11.39 -24.69 -27.44
C ARG A 127 -11.37 -26.14 -27.97
N VAL A 128 -10.82 -27.08 -27.20
CA VAL A 128 -10.72 -28.50 -27.61
C VAL A 128 -11.89 -29.34 -27.09
N ARG A 129 -12.73 -28.79 -26.19
CA ARG A 129 -13.85 -29.50 -25.56
C ARG A 129 -15.23 -29.13 -26.13
N SER A 130 -15.28 -28.42 -27.26
CA SER A 130 -16.52 -28.07 -27.97
C SER A 130 -16.65 -28.76 -29.32
N ASN A 131 -16.17 -30.00 -29.43
CA ASN A 131 -16.52 -30.92 -30.51
C ASN A 131 -17.64 -31.84 -30.05
#